data_AF-A0A2V8DE36-F1
#
_entry.id   AF-A0A2V8DE36-F1
#
_cell.length_a   1.000
_cell.length_b   1.000
_cell.length_c   1.000
_cell.angle_alpha   90.00
_cell.angle_beta   90.00
_cell.angle_gamma   90.00
#
_symmetry.space_group_name_H-M   'P 1'
#
loop_
_entity.id
_entity.type
_entity.pdbx_description
1 polymer ?
#
loop_
_entity_poly.entity_id
_entity_poly.type
_entity_poly.pdbx_seq_one_letter_code
_entity_poly.pdbx_strand_id
1 'polypeptide(L)'
;MRPFVQGIFLKYSKLEHVDHVGEVQHPIIREALQLVGFNTPQVEITTLADIPSGTGLGSSGSFSTALLKALYAHRRRLLHPSELAELACEIEIRKLGESVGKQDQYAAAYGGVTCFRFNPDDSVHAGPLKARMDALFELEDNLLLFFTGFSRNAASILQDQKQRTEQSDPAMLENLHYVKELGLRSLQAIESGQMQVFGELLHEHWENKKRRSNSMSNPQIDEWYELARKNGAVGGKLVGAGGGGFLLFYSEDHKRLRTAMAKAGLEEMRFRFDFEGTKVLFG
;
A
#
# COMPACT_ATOMS: atom_id res chain seq x y z
N MET A 1 -4.96 -4.28 -18.07
CA MET A 1 -5.41 -3.01 -17.45
C MET A 1 -5.05 -1.83 -18.36
N ARG A 2 -5.83 -0.74 -18.41
CA ARG A 2 -5.50 0.48 -19.17
C ARG A 2 -4.56 1.37 -18.32
N PRO A 3 -3.51 2.01 -18.90
CA PRO A 3 -2.64 2.94 -18.16
C PRO A 3 -3.39 4.19 -17.63
N PHE A 4 -3.01 4.69 -16.45
CA PHE A 4 -3.67 5.81 -15.72
C PHE A 4 -3.43 7.20 -16.30
N VAL A 5 -2.45 7.35 -17.18
CA VAL A 5 -2.16 8.63 -17.84
C VAL A 5 -2.38 8.40 -19.33
N GLN A 6 -2.92 9.39 -20.05
CA GLN A 6 -3.07 9.26 -21.50
C GLN A 6 -1.69 9.15 -22.17
N GLY A 7 -1.54 8.17 -23.06
CA GLY A 7 -0.30 7.96 -23.80
C GLY A 7 -0.16 6.54 -24.34
N ILE A 8 0.86 6.34 -25.17
CA ILE A 8 1.31 5.01 -25.60
C ILE A 8 2.43 4.59 -24.64
N PHE A 9 2.17 3.57 -23.83
CA PHE A 9 3.13 3.07 -22.85
C PHE A 9 3.81 1.83 -23.40
N LEU A 10 5.03 2.02 -23.91
CA LEU A 10 5.92 0.93 -24.23
C LEU A 10 6.79 0.67 -23.00
N LYS A 11 6.58 -0.46 -22.32
CA LYS A 11 7.54 -0.96 -21.32
C LYS A 11 8.59 -1.79 -22.05
N TYR A 12 9.37 -1.12 -22.89
CA TYR A 12 10.51 -1.76 -23.53
C TYR A 12 11.64 -1.85 -22.49
N SER A 13 12.17 -3.07 -22.33
CA SER A 13 13.22 -3.38 -21.38
C SER A 13 14.46 -2.51 -21.64
N LYS A 14 14.92 -1.77 -20.63
CA LYS A 14 16.35 -1.46 -20.55
C LYS A 14 17.03 -2.79 -20.21
N LEU A 15 17.74 -3.38 -21.17
CA LEU A 15 18.53 -4.58 -20.88
C LEU A 15 19.68 -4.16 -19.97
N GLU A 16 19.58 -4.54 -18.71
CA GLU A 16 20.68 -4.45 -17.76
C GLU A 16 21.42 -5.80 -17.79
N HIS A 17 22.64 -5.78 -18.32
CA HIS A 17 23.50 -6.96 -18.39
C HIS A 17 24.79 -6.67 -17.64
N VAL A 18 25.07 -7.49 -16.63
CA VAL A 18 26.24 -7.37 -15.76
C VAL A 18 26.81 -8.76 -15.47
N ASP A 19 28.11 -8.85 -15.22
CA ASP A 19 28.79 -10.13 -14.96
C ASP A 19 28.73 -10.50 -13.47
N HIS A 20 28.61 -9.50 -12.60
CA HIS A 20 28.58 -9.68 -11.15
C HIS A 20 27.35 -9.04 -10.49
N VAL A 21 26.77 -9.72 -9.49
CA VAL A 21 25.58 -9.22 -8.77
C VAL A 21 25.82 -7.83 -8.16
N GLY A 22 27.05 -7.52 -7.73
CA GLY A 22 27.40 -6.21 -7.18
C GLY A 22 27.25 -5.04 -8.16
N GLU A 23 27.23 -5.31 -9.47
CA GLU A 23 27.12 -4.32 -10.54
C GLU A 23 25.66 -4.03 -10.92
N VAL A 24 24.71 -4.83 -10.42
CA VAL A 24 23.27 -4.63 -10.65
C VAL A 24 22.87 -3.27 -10.09
N GLN A 25 22.43 -2.36 -10.96
CA GLN A 25 21.98 -1.00 -10.67
C GLN A 25 20.66 -1.01 -9.89
N HIS A 26 19.72 -1.90 -10.24
CA HIS A 26 18.42 -1.95 -9.57
C HIS A 26 18.58 -2.42 -8.11
N PRO A 27 18.30 -1.55 -7.11
CA PRO A 27 18.71 -1.80 -5.72
C PRO A 27 18.03 -3.03 -5.11
N ILE A 28 16.70 -3.17 -5.26
CA ILE A 28 15.97 -4.33 -4.71
C ILE A 28 16.42 -5.64 -5.36
N ILE A 29 16.63 -5.67 -6.69
CA ILE A 29 17.10 -6.87 -7.40
C ILE A 29 18.50 -7.25 -6.92
N ARG A 30 19.41 -6.27 -6.82
CA ARG A 30 20.77 -6.49 -6.31
C ARG A 30 20.73 -7.13 -4.92
N GLU A 31 20.03 -6.51 -3.97
CA GLU A 31 19.96 -7.02 -2.59
C GLU A 31 19.25 -8.38 -2.50
N ALA A 32 18.20 -8.61 -3.31
CA ALA A 32 17.51 -9.90 -3.36
C ALA A 32 18.42 -11.03 -3.87
N LEU A 33 19.17 -10.78 -4.96
CA LEU A 33 20.11 -11.74 -5.53
C LEU A 33 21.27 -12.04 -4.56
N GLN A 34 21.78 -11.02 -3.86
CA GLN A 34 22.78 -11.21 -2.81
C GLN A 34 22.22 -12.00 -1.63
N LEU A 35 21.01 -11.67 -1.15
CA LEU A 35 20.37 -12.34 -0.02
C LEU A 35 20.17 -13.83 -0.27
N VAL A 36 19.76 -14.21 -1.48
CA VAL A 36 19.60 -15.63 -1.83
C VAL A 36 20.94 -16.31 -2.16
N GLY A 37 22.05 -15.58 -2.25
CA GLY A 37 23.34 -16.11 -2.68
C GLY A 37 23.30 -16.60 -4.14
N PHE A 38 22.81 -15.75 -5.05
CA PHE A 38 22.71 -16.05 -6.47
C PHE A 38 24.06 -15.97 -7.18
N ASN A 39 24.79 -17.10 -7.21
CA ASN A 39 26.14 -17.19 -7.79
C ASN A 39 26.17 -17.75 -9.22
N THR A 40 25.01 -18.11 -9.79
CA THR A 40 24.89 -18.64 -11.16
C THR A 40 24.34 -17.57 -12.11
N PRO A 41 25.00 -17.27 -13.24
CA PRO A 41 24.74 -16.07 -14.05
C PRO A 41 23.61 -16.20 -15.09
N GLN A 42 22.82 -17.28 -15.08
CA GLN A 42 21.83 -17.56 -16.12
C GLN A 42 20.39 -17.37 -15.64
N VAL A 43 20.05 -16.15 -15.24
CA VAL A 43 18.65 -15.78 -14.96
C VAL A 43 18.33 -14.46 -15.65
N GLU A 44 17.22 -14.47 -16.39
CA GLU A 44 16.58 -13.28 -16.90
C GLU A 44 15.40 -12.93 -15.99
N ILE A 45 15.35 -11.68 -15.54
CA ILE A 45 14.27 -11.17 -14.68
C ILE A 45 13.51 -10.10 -15.46
N THR A 46 12.24 -10.38 -15.76
CA THR A 46 11.32 -9.40 -16.34
C THR A 46 10.23 -9.09 -15.33
N THR A 47 9.90 -7.80 -15.18
CA THR A 47 8.89 -7.35 -14.24
C THR A 47 7.83 -6.52 -14.94
N LEU A 48 6.57 -6.76 -14.58
CA LEU A 48 5.42 -6.02 -15.06
C LEU A 48 4.57 -5.63 -13.86
N ALA A 49 4.23 -4.35 -13.77
CA ALA A 49 3.36 -3.80 -12.74
C ALA A 49 2.16 -3.11 -13.38
N ASP A 50 0.97 -3.33 -12.82
CA ASP A 50 -0.25 -2.66 -13.27
C ASP A 50 -0.28 -1.18 -12.86
N ILE A 51 0.25 -0.87 -11.66
CA ILE A 51 0.22 0.46 -11.07
C ILE A 51 1.62 1.11 -11.10
N PRO A 52 1.74 2.38 -11.51
CA PRO A 52 2.99 3.14 -11.39
C PRO A 52 3.51 3.22 -9.94
N SER A 53 4.80 3.46 -9.80
CA SER A 53 5.42 3.75 -8.50
C SER A 53 4.93 5.10 -7.94
N GLY A 54 5.01 5.26 -6.62
CA GLY A 54 4.65 6.52 -5.94
C GLY A 54 3.14 6.78 -5.82
N THR A 55 2.31 5.76 -6.01
CA THR A 55 0.84 5.86 -5.95
C THR A 55 0.25 5.56 -4.58
N GLY A 56 1.06 5.11 -3.62
CA GLY A 56 0.62 4.80 -2.26
C GLY A 56 -0.07 3.44 -2.09
N LEU A 57 -0.09 2.58 -3.12
CA LEU A 57 -0.68 1.24 -3.10
C LEU A 57 0.32 0.10 -2.81
N GLY A 58 1.48 0.41 -2.23
CA GLY A 58 2.45 -0.63 -1.83
C GLY A 58 3.18 -1.33 -2.98
N SER A 59 3.38 -0.66 -4.14
CA SER A 59 4.02 -1.25 -5.32
C SER A 59 5.45 -1.77 -5.06
N SER A 60 6.22 -1.08 -4.22
CA SER A 60 7.60 -1.50 -3.87
C SER A 60 7.59 -2.79 -3.05
N GLY A 61 6.80 -2.84 -1.97
CA GLY A 61 6.65 -4.04 -1.15
C GLY A 61 6.09 -5.23 -1.94
N SER A 62 5.15 -4.98 -2.86
CA SER A 62 4.62 -6.01 -3.77
C SER A 62 5.67 -6.54 -4.75
N PHE A 63 6.53 -5.66 -5.28
CA PHE A 63 7.63 -6.04 -6.15
C PHE A 63 8.67 -6.90 -5.39
N SER A 64 9.10 -6.44 -4.21
CA SER A 64 10.08 -7.16 -3.37
C SER A 64 9.59 -8.56 -3.00
N THR A 65 8.34 -8.69 -2.57
CA THR A 65 7.73 -9.97 -2.22
C THR A 65 7.57 -10.89 -3.44
N ALA A 66 7.10 -10.39 -4.58
CA ALA A 66 6.99 -11.17 -5.82
C ALA A 66 8.35 -11.68 -6.30
N LEU A 67 9.37 -10.81 -6.31
CA LEU A 67 10.74 -11.16 -6.70
C LEU A 67 11.31 -12.25 -5.79
N LEU A 68 11.25 -12.06 -4.47
CA LEU A 68 11.75 -13.03 -3.51
C LEU A 68 11.03 -14.38 -3.64
N LYS A 69 9.70 -14.37 -3.79
CA LYS A 69 8.93 -15.60 -3.98
C LYS A 69 9.37 -16.34 -5.25
N ALA A 70 9.58 -15.61 -6.35
CA ALA A 70 10.05 -16.18 -7.61
C ALA A 70 11.47 -16.77 -7.49
N LEU A 71 12.41 -16.05 -6.87
CA LEU A 71 13.79 -16.52 -6.67
C LEU A 71 13.86 -17.77 -5.78
N TYR A 72 13.08 -17.82 -4.71
CA TYR A 72 13.01 -19.00 -3.84
C TYR A 72 12.34 -20.18 -4.54
N ALA A 73 11.26 -19.94 -5.28
CA ALA A 73 10.59 -20.99 -6.05
C ALA A 73 11.49 -21.56 -7.17
N HIS A 74 12.27 -20.70 -7.84
CA HIS A 74 13.29 -21.12 -8.80
C HIS A 74 14.31 -22.09 -8.19
N ARG A 75 14.63 -21.93 -6.90
CA ARG A 75 15.48 -22.84 -6.12
C ARG A 75 14.73 -23.95 -5.39
N ARG A 76 13.44 -24.16 -5.71
CA ARG A 76 12.56 -25.17 -5.08
C ARG A 76 12.45 -25.03 -3.56
N ARG A 77 12.59 -23.80 -3.04
CA ARG A 77 12.41 -23.50 -1.62
C ARG A 77 11.01 -22.93 -1.39
N LEU A 78 10.33 -23.47 -0.39
CA LEU A 78 9.05 -22.96 0.07
C LEU A 78 9.31 -21.86 1.10
N LEU A 79 8.49 -20.82 1.05
CA LEU A 79 8.48 -19.72 2.01
C LEU A 79 7.09 -19.59 2.62
N HIS A 80 7.02 -19.53 3.94
CA HIS A 80 5.83 -19.07 4.64
C HIS A 80 5.58 -17.58 4.34
N PRO A 81 4.33 -17.10 4.32
CA PRO A 81 4.02 -15.69 4.08
C PRO A 81 4.73 -14.73 5.06
N SER A 82 4.85 -15.11 6.34
CA SER A 82 5.61 -14.35 7.34
C SER A 82 7.08 -14.20 6.96
N GLU A 83 7.72 -15.30 6.58
CA GLU A 83 9.13 -15.32 6.19
C GLU A 83 9.34 -14.49 4.92
N LEU A 84 8.46 -14.62 3.92
CA LEU A 84 8.51 -13.82 2.70
C LEU A 84 8.41 -12.32 2.99
N ALA A 85 7.47 -11.92 3.83
CA ALA A 85 7.27 -10.53 4.21
C ALA A 85 8.50 -9.98 4.95
N GLU A 86 9.05 -10.74 5.90
CA GLU A 86 10.22 -10.34 6.67
C GLU A 86 11.47 -10.21 5.78
N LEU A 87 11.67 -11.11 4.82
CA LEU A 87 12.75 -11.00 3.83
C LEU A 87 12.62 -9.75 2.95
N ALA A 88 11.39 -9.38 2.57
CA ALA A 88 11.15 -8.15 1.82
C ALA A 88 11.42 -6.90 2.69
N CYS A 89 11.04 -6.94 3.97
CA CYS A 89 11.37 -5.88 4.94
C CYS A 89 12.88 -5.77 5.18
N GLU A 90 13.61 -6.89 5.27
CA GLU A 90 15.07 -6.92 5.40
C GLU A 90 15.73 -6.15 4.25
N ILE A 91 15.28 -6.39 3.01
CA ILE A 91 15.81 -5.69 1.83
C ILE A 91 15.52 -4.20 1.90
N GLU A 92 14.25 -3.79 2.01
CA GLU A 92 13.89 -2.38 1.87
C GLU A 92 14.30 -1.56 3.11
N ILE A 93 14.03 -2.06 4.32
CA ILE A 93 14.21 -1.30 5.55
C ILE A 93 15.65 -1.40 6.06
N ARG A 94 16.25 -2.60 6.10
CA ARG A 94 17.57 -2.80 6.73
C ARG A 94 18.72 -2.60 5.74
N LYS A 95 18.64 -3.21 4.55
CA LYS A 95 19.73 -3.17 3.57
C LYS A 95 19.75 -1.88 2.76
N LEU A 96 18.59 -1.44 2.27
CA LEU A 96 18.46 -0.20 1.49
C LEU A 96 18.27 1.04 2.36
N GLY A 97 17.90 0.88 3.64
CA GLY A 97 17.74 1.99 4.57
C GLY A 97 16.51 2.87 4.27
N GLU A 98 15.54 2.36 3.53
CA GLU A 98 14.34 3.10 3.16
C GLU A 98 13.48 3.40 4.39
N SER A 99 12.96 4.62 4.47
CA SER A 99 12.07 5.04 5.56
C SER A 99 10.64 4.57 5.30
N VAL A 100 10.43 3.24 5.27
CA VAL A 100 9.12 2.61 5.01
C VAL A 100 8.67 1.72 6.18
N GLY A 101 7.37 1.46 6.27
CA GLY A 101 6.80 0.53 7.25
C GLY A 101 6.79 -0.91 6.74
N LYS A 102 6.41 -1.86 7.60
CA LYS A 102 6.31 -3.30 7.25
C LYS A 102 5.00 -3.69 6.54
N GLN A 103 3.98 -2.83 6.59
CA GLN A 103 2.60 -3.21 6.22
C GLN A 103 2.45 -3.64 4.75
N ASP A 104 3.19 -3.02 3.82
CA ASP A 104 3.01 -3.26 2.38
C ASP A 104 3.56 -4.65 2.01
N GLN A 105 4.71 -5.03 2.55
CA GLN A 105 5.33 -6.35 2.36
C GLN A 105 4.47 -7.45 2.99
N TYR A 106 3.94 -7.21 4.19
CA TYR A 106 3.04 -8.16 4.84
C TYR A 106 1.71 -8.29 4.10
N ALA A 107 1.11 -7.20 3.64
CA ALA A 107 -0.11 -7.25 2.83
C ALA A 107 0.10 -8.02 1.52
N ALA A 108 1.20 -7.76 0.80
CA ALA A 108 1.51 -8.46 -0.44
C ALA A 108 1.83 -9.95 -0.25
N ALA A 109 2.49 -10.32 0.84
CA ALA A 109 2.83 -11.71 1.12
C ALA A 109 1.62 -12.56 1.53
N TYR A 110 0.73 -12.01 2.36
CA TYR A 110 -0.42 -12.73 2.91
C TYR A 110 -1.67 -12.65 2.02
N GLY A 111 -1.92 -11.51 1.40
CA GLY A 111 -3.20 -11.21 0.77
C GLY A 111 -4.34 -11.06 1.79
N GLY A 112 -5.54 -10.87 1.24
CA GLY A 112 -6.81 -10.80 1.95
C GLY A 112 -7.02 -9.52 2.73
N VAL A 113 -8.19 -9.44 3.37
CA VAL A 113 -8.45 -8.41 4.38
C VAL A 113 -7.87 -8.91 5.71
N THR A 114 -6.63 -8.51 5.97
CA THR A 114 -5.80 -9.05 7.05
C THR A 114 -5.52 -8.01 8.13
N CYS A 115 -5.57 -8.45 9.38
CA CYS A 115 -5.22 -7.66 10.55
C CYS A 115 -3.77 -7.91 10.93
N PHE A 116 -2.96 -6.84 10.95
CA PHE A 116 -1.56 -6.90 11.36
C PHE A 116 -1.37 -6.20 12.70
N ARG A 117 -0.70 -6.89 13.64
CA ARG A 117 -0.20 -6.30 14.89
C ARG A 117 1.33 -6.33 14.87
N PHE A 118 1.92 -5.15 14.71
CA PHE A 118 3.36 -4.93 14.81
C PHE A 118 3.73 -4.72 16.28
N ASN A 119 4.56 -5.60 16.84
CA ASN A 119 4.93 -5.58 18.24
C ASN A 119 6.28 -4.86 18.46
N PRO A 120 6.58 -4.39 19.69
CA PRO A 120 7.85 -3.74 20.01
C PRO A 120 9.10 -4.63 19.85
N ASP A 121 8.93 -5.96 19.91
CA ASP A 121 10.00 -6.95 19.71
C ASP A 121 10.24 -7.29 18.22
N ASP A 122 9.77 -6.42 17.33
CA ASP A 122 9.78 -6.56 15.87
C ASP A 122 8.90 -7.68 15.29
N SER A 123 8.30 -8.53 16.12
CA SER A 123 7.41 -9.60 15.65
C SER A 123 6.11 -9.03 15.09
N VAL A 124 5.54 -9.75 14.10
CA VAL A 124 4.28 -9.36 13.46
C VAL A 124 3.30 -10.51 13.56
N HIS A 125 2.16 -10.26 14.22
CA HIS A 125 1.03 -11.16 14.13
C HIS A 125 0.16 -10.76 12.94
N ALA A 126 -0.09 -11.72 12.06
CA ALA A 126 -1.04 -11.60 10.98
C ALA A 126 -2.20 -12.56 11.24
N GLY A 127 -3.43 -12.09 11.10
CA GLY A 127 -4.61 -12.92 11.18
C GLY A 127 -5.71 -12.37 10.28
N PRO A 128 -6.60 -13.23 9.76
CA PRO A 128 -7.73 -12.76 8.97
C PRO A 128 -8.62 -11.86 9.83
N LEU A 129 -9.20 -10.84 9.20
CA LEU A 129 -10.28 -10.06 9.80
C LEU A 129 -11.46 -10.99 10.11
N LYS A 130 -11.97 -11.00 11.35
CA LYS A 130 -13.09 -11.86 11.74
C LYS A 130 -14.44 -11.23 11.39
N ALA A 131 -14.58 -10.79 10.15
CA ALA A 131 -15.83 -10.26 9.63
C ALA A 131 -16.69 -11.37 9.02
N ARG A 132 -18.00 -11.17 9.07
CA ARG A 132 -18.94 -12.00 8.32
C ARG A 132 -18.76 -11.75 6.82
N MET A 133 -19.04 -12.74 5.99
CA MET A 133 -18.84 -12.62 4.53
C MET A 133 -19.71 -11.53 3.90
N ASP A 134 -20.96 -11.39 4.35
CA ASP A 134 -21.86 -10.31 3.91
C ASP A 134 -21.30 -8.92 4.26
N ALA A 135 -20.71 -8.78 5.45
CA ALA A 135 -20.00 -7.57 5.86
C ALA A 135 -18.77 -7.26 4.96
N LEU A 136 -18.02 -8.28 4.52
CA LEU A 136 -16.91 -8.07 3.57
C LEU A 136 -17.40 -7.66 2.17
N PHE A 137 -18.52 -8.22 1.70
CA PHE A 137 -19.13 -7.80 0.44
C PHE A 137 -19.66 -6.38 0.50
N GLU A 138 -20.36 -6.02 1.59
CA GLU A 138 -20.81 -4.65 1.83
C GLU A 138 -19.64 -3.66 1.85
N LEU A 139 -18.54 -4.02 2.53
CA LEU A 139 -17.33 -3.21 2.54
C LEU A 139 -16.72 -3.05 1.14
N GLU A 140 -16.59 -4.14 0.37
CA GLU A 140 -16.06 -4.09 -1.00
C GLU A 140 -16.93 -3.23 -1.92
N ASP A 141 -18.25 -3.42 -1.88
CA ASP A 141 -19.21 -2.72 -2.72
C ASP A 141 -19.23 -1.20 -2.43
N ASN A 142 -19.04 -0.83 -1.17
CA ASN A 142 -19.13 0.55 -0.70
C ASN A 142 -17.80 1.33 -0.71
N LEU A 143 -16.70 0.71 -1.14
CA LEU A 143 -15.40 1.37 -1.30
C LEU A 143 -15.14 1.79 -2.74
N LEU A 144 -14.75 3.05 -2.91
CA LEU A 144 -14.46 3.64 -4.22
C LEU A 144 -13.08 4.30 -4.21
N LEU A 145 -12.26 3.96 -5.20
CA LEU A 145 -10.87 4.40 -5.30
C LEU A 145 -10.70 5.28 -6.54
N PHE A 146 -10.12 6.47 -6.37
CA PHE A 146 -9.94 7.45 -7.45
C PHE A 146 -8.50 7.90 -7.55
N PHE A 147 -7.94 7.87 -8.76
CA PHE A 147 -6.58 8.35 -8.99
C PHE A 147 -6.56 9.89 -9.01
N THR A 148 -5.65 10.48 -8.23
CA THR A 148 -5.53 11.94 -8.13
C THR A 148 -4.65 12.55 -9.23
N GLY A 149 -3.93 11.74 -10.01
CA GLY A 149 -2.93 12.22 -10.98
C GLY A 149 -1.61 12.67 -10.34
N PHE A 150 -1.59 12.93 -9.04
CA PHE A 150 -0.38 13.29 -8.31
C PHE A 150 0.42 12.04 -7.95
N SER A 151 1.73 12.07 -8.21
CA SER A 151 2.69 11.11 -7.67
C SER A 151 3.70 11.86 -6.82
N ARG A 152 4.13 11.26 -5.70
CA ARG A 152 5.12 11.87 -4.83
C ARG A 152 6.05 10.83 -4.24
N ASN A 153 7.26 11.28 -3.91
CA ASN A 153 8.20 10.48 -3.14
C ASN A 153 7.68 10.34 -1.70
N ALA A 154 7.11 9.16 -1.39
CA ALA A 154 6.61 8.83 -0.06
C ALA A 154 7.71 8.85 1.02
N ALA A 155 8.98 8.65 0.63
CA ALA A 155 10.08 8.55 1.57
C ALA A 155 10.27 9.84 2.38
N SER A 156 10.08 11.03 1.78
CA SER A 156 10.26 12.29 2.51
C SER A 156 9.20 12.51 3.59
N ILE A 157 7.94 12.13 3.33
CA ILE A 157 6.85 12.22 4.31
C ILE A 157 7.09 11.25 5.47
N LEU A 158 7.52 10.03 5.15
CA LEU A 158 7.79 9.00 6.15
C LEU A 158 9.07 9.29 6.94
N GLN A 159 10.07 9.93 6.33
CA GLN A 159 11.30 10.36 6.98
C GLN A 159 11.02 11.44 8.04
N ASP A 160 10.16 12.42 7.77
CA ASP A 160 9.71 13.41 8.77
C ASP A 160 9.05 12.72 9.97
N GLN A 161 8.13 11.78 9.70
CA GLN A 161 7.49 10.99 10.76
C GLN A 161 8.52 10.22 11.58
N LYS A 162 9.46 9.53 10.94
CA LYS A 162 10.50 8.75 11.61
C LYS A 162 11.37 9.63 12.50
N GLN A 163 11.88 10.73 11.96
CA GLN A 163 12.76 11.65 12.68
C GLN A 163 12.07 12.25 13.91
N ARG A 164 10.83 12.74 13.77
CA ARG A 164 10.08 13.32 14.89
C ARG A 164 9.74 12.27 15.96
N THR A 165 9.50 11.03 15.55
CA THR A 165 9.28 9.92 16.48
C THR A 165 10.55 9.60 17.28
N GLU A 166 11.70 9.49 16.61
CA GLU A 166 13.01 9.24 17.25
C GLU A 166 13.41 10.37 18.20
N GLN A 167 12.99 11.61 17.89
CA GLN A 167 13.17 12.78 18.75
C GLN A 167 12.16 12.89 19.89
N SER A 168 11.24 11.91 20.02
CA SER A 168 10.17 11.92 21.03
C SER A 168 9.27 13.16 20.99
N ASP A 169 9.00 13.68 19.77
CA ASP A 169 8.08 14.81 19.57
C ASP A 169 6.68 14.48 20.12
N PRO A 170 6.18 15.19 21.14
CA PRO A 170 4.93 14.81 21.81
C PRO A 170 3.72 14.80 20.87
N ALA A 171 3.63 15.78 19.96
CA ALA A 171 2.54 15.89 19.01
C ALA A 171 2.52 14.74 17.99
N MET A 172 3.69 14.31 17.51
CA MET A 172 3.81 13.14 16.65
C MET A 172 3.44 11.86 17.39
N LEU A 173 3.93 11.66 18.63
CA LEU A 173 3.62 10.48 19.42
C LEU A 173 2.13 10.37 19.72
N GLU A 174 1.49 11.47 20.13
CA GLU A 174 0.03 11.54 20.33
C GLU A 174 -0.72 11.20 19.03
N ASN A 175 -0.30 11.78 17.90
CA ASN A 175 -0.89 11.46 16.59
C ASN A 175 -0.79 9.97 16.24
N LEU A 176 0.36 9.34 16.50
CA LEU A 176 0.58 7.92 16.22
C LEU A 176 -0.23 7.01 17.16
N HIS A 177 -0.33 7.36 18.44
CA HIS A 177 -1.19 6.65 19.39
C HIS A 177 -2.66 6.73 18.98
N TYR A 178 -3.11 7.90 18.53
CA TYR A 178 -4.47 8.07 18.03
C TYR A 178 -4.73 7.27 16.74
N VAL A 179 -3.77 7.23 15.81
CA VAL A 179 -3.92 6.37 14.61
C VAL A 179 -4.00 4.89 14.97
N LYS A 180 -3.25 4.44 15.98
CA LYS A 180 -3.38 3.07 16.50
C LYS A 180 -4.77 2.81 17.07
N GLU A 181 -5.31 3.74 17.85
CA GLU A 181 -6.65 3.67 18.43
C GLU A 181 -7.75 3.62 17.36
N LEU A 182 -7.65 4.46 16.33
CA LEU A 182 -8.52 4.42 15.15
C LEU A 182 -8.48 3.07 14.42
N GLY A 183 -7.31 2.45 14.33
CA GLY A 183 -7.15 1.11 13.75
C GLY A 183 -7.93 0.03 14.53
N LEU A 184 -7.91 0.11 15.86
CA LEU A 184 -8.66 -0.80 16.72
C LEU A 184 -10.18 -0.55 16.65
N ARG A 185 -10.61 0.71 16.61
CA ARG A 185 -12.02 1.07 16.40
C ARG A 185 -12.53 0.61 15.03
N SER A 186 -11.71 0.74 14.00
CA SER A 186 -12.03 0.28 12.64
C SER A 186 -12.19 -1.24 12.60
N LEU A 187 -11.29 -1.97 13.26
CA LEU A 187 -11.40 -3.42 13.42
C LEU A 187 -12.73 -3.81 14.07
N GLN A 188 -13.05 -3.20 15.22
CA GLN A 188 -14.29 -3.47 15.93
C GLN A 188 -15.53 -3.15 15.09
N ALA A 189 -15.54 -2.02 14.39
CA ALA A 189 -16.65 -1.61 13.54
C ALA A 189 -16.91 -2.63 12.43
N ILE A 190 -15.85 -3.07 11.73
CA ILE A 190 -15.96 -4.03 10.64
C ILE A 190 -16.39 -5.42 11.16
N GLU A 191 -15.78 -5.91 12.24
CA GLU A 191 -16.14 -7.21 12.85
C GLU A 191 -17.58 -7.22 13.38
N SER A 192 -18.10 -6.07 13.82
CA SER A 192 -19.47 -5.90 14.30
C SER A 192 -20.48 -5.60 13.19
N GLY A 193 -20.05 -5.53 11.91
CA GLY A 193 -20.93 -5.20 10.78
C GLY A 193 -21.39 -3.74 10.73
N GLN A 194 -20.69 -2.82 11.39
CA GLN A 194 -21.02 -1.40 11.42
C GLN A 194 -20.21 -0.64 10.36
N MET A 195 -20.51 -0.87 9.08
CA MET A 195 -19.72 -0.32 7.96
C MET A 195 -19.83 1.20 7.83
N GLN A 196 -20.99 1.76 8.15
CA GLN A 196 -21.17 3.21 8.25
C GLN A 196 -20.19 3.84 9.25
N VAL A 197 -20.02 3.22 10.43
CA VAL A 197 -19.07 3.67 11.46
C VAL A 197 -17.64 3.55 10.94
N PHE A 198 -17.31 2.50 10.19
CA PHE A 198 -16.01 2.40 9.51
C PHE A 198 -15.78 3.56 8.52
N GLY A 199 -16.79 3.93 7.73
CA GLY A 199 -16.75 5.09 6.85
C GLY A 199 -16.48 6.40 7.59
N GLU A 200 -17.12 6.61 8.75
CA GLU A 200 -16.88 7.78 9.61
C GLU A 200 -15.46 7.79 10.19
N LEU A 201 -14.96 6.62 10.62
CA LEU A 201 -13.59 6.46 11.10
C LEU A 201 -12.54 6.73 10.01
N LEU A 202 -12.84 6.43 8.74
CA LEU A 202 -11.97 6.83 7.63
C LEU A 202 -11.84 8.35 7.52
N HIS A 203 -12.94 9.09 7.69
CA HIS A 203 -12.92 10.55 7.72
C HIS A 203 -12.13 11.08 8.91
N GLU A 204 -12.39 10.57 10.12
CA GLU A 204 -11.67 10.95 11.34
C GLU A 204 -10.16 10.72 11.19
N HIS A 205 -9.78 9.56 10.64
CA HIS A 205 -8.39 9.26 10.31
C HIS A 205 -7.81 10.26 9.30
N TRP A 206 -8.54 10.64 8.26
CA TRP A 206 -8.04 11.60 7.27
C TRP A 206 -7.78 12.98 7.87
N GLU A 207 -8.72 13.50 8.67
CA GLU A 207 -8.55 14.79 9.35
C GLU A 207 -7.34 14.76 10.29
N ASN A 208 -7.17 13.68 11.05
CA ASN A 208 -6.00 13.51 11.92
C ASN A 208 -4.69 13.37 11.11
N LYS A 209 -4.73 12.68 9.97
CA LYS A 209 -3.57 12.48 9.10
C LYS A 209 -3.13 13.81 8.47
N LYS A 210 -4.06 14.66 8.02
CA LYS A 210 -3.75 16.00 7.48
C LYS A 210 -3.00 16.89 8.48
N ARG A 211 -3.30 16.78 9.78
CA ARG A 211 -2.63 17.55 10.84
C ARG A 211 -1.17 17.14 11.08
N ARG A 212 -0.74 15.98 10.59
CA ARG A 212 0.61 15.45 10.82
C ARG A 212 1.69 16.29 10.11
N SER A 213 1.42 16.69 8.86
CA SER A 213 2.36 17.43 8.02
C SER A 213 1.62 18.20 6.93
N ASN A 214 2.10 19.41 6.61
CA ASN A 214 1.54 20.24 5.53
C ASN A 214 1.66 19.59 4.14
N SER A 215 2.53 18.59 3.98
CA SER A 215 2.72 17.86 2.73
C SER A 215 1.70 16.74 2.49
N MET A 216 0.79 16.52 3.46
CA MET A 216 -0.14 15.41 3.45
C MET A 216 -1.25 15.52 2.39
N SER A 217 -1.68 16.75 2.12
CA SER A 217 -2.71 17.08 1.13
C SER A 217 -2.26 18.31 0.32
N ASN A 218 -3.11 18.74 -0.60
CA ASN A 218 -2.97 20.00 -1.33
C ASN A 218 -4.38 20.55 -1.64
N PRO A 219 -4.51 21.83 -2.05
CA PRO A 219 -5.82 22.44 -2.30
C PRO A 219 -6.71 21.65 -3.26
N GLN A 220 -6.15 21.03 -4.29
CA GLN A 220 -6.90 20.23 -5.26
C GLN A 220 -7.44 18.93 -4.63
N ILE A 221 -6.62 18.25 -3.83
CA ILE A 221 -7.04 17.03 -3.11
C ILE A 221 -8.12 17.38 -2.08
N ASP A 222 -7.98 18.51 -1.38
CA ASP A 222 -8.96 18.97 -0.40
C ASP A 222 -10.29 19.34 -1.09
N GLU A 223 -10.26 19.99 -2.25
CA GLU A 223 -11.45 20.28 -3.05
C GLU A 223 -12.18 19.00 -3.49
N TRP A 224 -11.45 18.01 -4.01
CA TRP A 224 -12.03 16.72 -4.39
C TRP A 224 -12.60 15.95 -3.20
N TYR A 225 -11.94 16.04 -2.04
CA TYR A 225 -12.44 15.42 -0.81
C TYR A 225 -13.76 16.03 -0.37
N GLU A 226 -13.85 17.36 -0.34
CA GLU A 226 -15.09 18.07 0.01
C GLU A 226 -16.20 17.82 -1.01
N LEU A 227 -15.86 17.76 -2.31
CA LEU A 227 -16.81 17.38 -3.35
C LEU A 227 -17.38 15.98 -3.10
N ALA A 228 -16.53 15.01 -2.75
CA ALA A 228 -16.96 13.64 -2.44
C ALA A 228 -17.91 13.62 -1.23
N ARG A 229 -17.55 14.30 -0.14
CA ARG A 229 -18.39 14.39 1.08
C ARG A 229 -19.77 14.99 0.80
N LYS A 230 -19.84 16.04 -0.04
CA LYS A 230 -21.11 16.65 -0.49
C LYS A 230 -21.91 15.77 -1.44
N ASN A 231 -21.33 14.70 -1.97
CA ASN A 231 -21.93 13.84 -2.99
C ASN A 231 -22.03 12.36 -2.60
N GLY A 232 -22.14 12.08 -1.31
CA GLY A 232 -22.52 10.75 -0.80
C GLY A 232 -21.40 10.00 -0.07
N ALA A 233 -20.16 10.47 -0.12
CA ALA A 233 -19.10 9.87 0.69
C ALA A 233 -19.36 10.12 2.18
N VAL A 234 -19.42 9.04 2.96
CA VAL A 234 -19.48 9.06 4.44
C VAL A 234 -18.14 9.44 5.04
N GLY A 235 -17.07 9.05 4.35
CA GLY A 235 -15.71 9.40 4.69
C GLY A 235 -14.74 8.82 3.69
N GLY A 236 -13.47 9.05 3.93
CA GLY A 236 -12.42 8.62 3.03
C GLY A 236 -11.09 9.19 3.44
N LYS A 237 -10.04 8.84 2.69
CA LYS A 237 -8.68 9.32 2.93
C LYS A 237 -7.81 9.16 1.69
N LEU A 238 -6.70 9.87 1.66
CA LEU A 238 -5.60 9.52 0.78
C LEU A 238 -4.90 8.24 1.27
N VAL A 239 -4.73 7.27 0.36
CA VAL A 239 -4.05 5.99 0.62
C VAL A 239 -2.53 6.18 0.63
N GLY A 240 -1.81 5.33 1.36
CA GLY A 240 -0.35 5.41 1.48
C GLY A 240 0.14 6.53 2.40
N ALA A 241 1.34 7.06 2.12
CA ALA A 241 2.01 8.04 2.99
C ALA A 241 1.34 9.42 2.99
N GLY A 242 0.79 9.89 1.87
CA GLY A 242 0.26 11.26 1.72
C GLY A 242 0.77 11.97 0.46
N GLY A 243 0.21 13.14 0.16
CA GLY A 243 0.73 14.07 -0.85
C GLY A 243 0.49 13.70 -2.33
N GLY A 244 -0.18 12.57 -2.61
CA GLY A 244 -0.60 12.13 -3.94
C GLY A 244 -1.13 10.69 -3.92
N GLY A 245 -1.32 10.11 -5.10
CA GLY A 245 -1.77 8.73 -5.27
C GLY A 245 -3.28 8.62 -5.39
N PHE A 246 -3.91 7.83 -4.53
CA PHE A 246 -5.33 7.52 -4.61
C PHE A 246 -6.13 8.06 -3.42
N LEU A 247 -7.31 8.59 -3.71
CA LEU A 247 -8.36 8.84 -2.73
C LEU A 247 -9.26 7.60 -2.63
N LEU A 248 -9.39 7.07 -1.42
CA LEU A 248 -10.35 6.01 -1.10
C LEU A 248 -11.52 6.62 -0.34
N PHE A 249 -12.74 6.36 -0.78
CA PHE A 249 -13.97 6.78 -0.11
C PHE A 249 -14.84 5.57 0.24
N TYR A 250 -15.53 5.69 1.37
CA TYR A 250 -16.69 4.87 1.70
C TYR A 250 -17.96 5.67 1.42
N SER A 251 -18.90 5.09 0.69
CA SER A 251 -20.15 5.75 0.27
C SER A 251 -21.20 4.67 0.06
N GLU A 252 -22.45 4.88 0.47
CA GLU A 252 -23.55 3.96 0.12
C GLU A 252 -24.25 4.40 -1.18
N ASP A 253 -24.14 5.68 -1.56
CA ASP A 253 -24.63 6.21 -2.84
C ASP A 253 -23.51 6.26 -3.89
N HIS A 254 -23.09 5.08 -4.37
CA HIS A 254 -21.97 4.97 -5.31
C HIS A 254 -22.22 5.73 -6.61
N LYS A 255 -23.48 5.78 -7.05
CA LYS A 255 -23.84 6.38 -8.34
C LYS A 255 -23.65 7.90 -8.28
N ARG A 256 -24.11 8.54 -7.20
CA ARG A 256 -23.93 9.97 -7.01
C ARG A 256 -22.45 10.32 -6.86
N LEU A 257 -21.70 9.57 -6.05
CA LEU A 257 -20.28 9.81 -5.86
C LEU A 257 -19.50 9.65 -7.17
N ARG A 258 -19.64 8.51 -7.87
CA ARG A 258 -19.01 8.27 -9.18
C ARG A 258 -19.30 9.40 -10.17
N THR A 259 -20.56 9.82 -10.25
CA THR A 259 -20.97 10.90 -11.16
C THR A 259 -20.28 12.22 -10.82
N ALA A 260 -20.20 12.58 -9.54
CA ALA A 260 -19.54 13.80 -9.11
C ALA A 260 -18.04 13.78 -9.37
N MET A 261 -17.36 12.69 -9.00
CA MET A 261 -15.91 12.54 -9.19
C MET A 261 -15.51 12.51 -10.67
N ALA A 262 -16.29 11.82 -11.51
CA ALA A 262 -16.06 11.80 -12.96
C ALA A 262 -16.22 13.19 -13.60
N LYS A 263 -17.22 13.97 -13.17
CA LYS A 263 -17.39 15.37 -13.62
C LYS A 263 -16.23 16.27 -13.19
N ALA A 264 -15.60 15.96 -12.05
CA ALA A 264 -14.40 16.64 -11.58
C ALA A 264 -13.10 16.13 -12.22
N GLY A 265 -13.20 15.17 -13.17
CA GLY A 265 -12.07 14.68 -13.95
C GLY A 265 -11.28 13.54 -13.30
N LEU A 266 -11.73 12.95 -12.19
CA LEU A 266 -11.05 11.79 -11.61
C LEU A 266 -11.49 10.49 -12.29
N GLU A 267 -10.52 9.59 -12.44
CA GLU A 267 -10.75 8.23 -12.93
C GLU A 267 -10.92 7.27 -11.74
N GLU A 268 -12.03 6.53 -11.74
CA GLU A 268 -12.27 5.45 -10.78
C GLU A 268 -11.42 4.23 -11.16
N MET A 269 -10.66 3.72 -10.19
CA MET A 269 -10.08 2.39 -10.26
C MET A 269 -10.99 1.41 -9.54
N ARG A 270 -11.62 0.52 -10.29
CA ARG A 270 -12.35 -0.59 -9.70
C ARG A 270 -11.36 -1.64 -9.22
N PHE A 271 -11.61 -2.17 -8.02
CA PHE A 271 -10.83 -3.23 -7.42
C PHE A 271 -11.77 -4.24 -6.75
N ARG A 272 -11.20 -5.39 -6.35
CA ARG A 272 -11.81 -6.38 -5.48
C ARG A 272 -10.77 -6.81 -4.45
N PHE A 273 -11.21 -7.36 -3.33
CA PHE A 273 -10.31 -7.99 -2.38
C PHE A 273 -9.73 -9.27 -2.98
N ASP A 274 -8.40 -9.32 -3.03
CA ASP A 274 -7.64 -10.51 -3.39
C ASP A 274 -7.18 -11.20 -2.11
N PHE A 275 -7.54 -12.47 -1.93
CA PHE A 275 -7.25 -13.28 -0.74
C PHE A 275 -6.03 -14.18 -0.90
N GLU A 276 -5.34 -14.11 -2.04
CA GLU A 276 -4.36 -15.11 -2.43
C GLU A 276 -2.93 -14.76 -2.04
N GLY A 277 -2.63 -13.46 -1.88
CA GLY A 277 -1.29 -12.96 -1.62
C GLY A 277 -0.34 -13.26 -2.77
N THR A 278 0.96 -13.27 -2.49
CA THR A 278 1.98 -13.51 -3.52
C THR A 278 1.98 -14.97 -3.96
N LYS A 279 1.75 -15.20 -5.26
CA LYS A 279 1.71 -16.53 -5.87
C LYS A 279 2.78 -16.73 -6.92
N VAL A 280 3.15 -18.00 -7.10
CA VAL A 280 3.99 -18.46 -8.21
C VAL A 280 3.12 -19.28 -9.13
N LEU A 281 3.15 -18.92 -10.41
CA LEU A 281 2.51 -19.69 -11.46
C LEU A 281 3.63 -20.43 -12.21
N PHE A 282 3.57 -21.75 -12.22
CA PHE A 282 4.44 -22.55 -13.08
C PHE A 282 3.71 -22.72 -14.42
N GLY A 283 4.39 -22.30 -15.49
CA GLY A 283 3.99 -22.59 -16.88
C GLY A 283 4.56 -23.92 -17.35
#